data_AF-A0A8B9LKL7-F1
#
_entry.id   AF-A0A8B9LKL7-F1
#
_cell.length_a   1.000
_cell.length_b   1.000
_cell.length_c   1.000
_cell.angle_alpha   90.00
_cell.angle_beta   90.00
_cell.angle_gamma   90.00
#
_symmetry.space_group_name_H-M   'P 1'
#
loop_
_entity.id
_entity.type
_entity.pdbx_description
1 polymer ?
#
loop_
_entity_poly.entity_id
_entity_poly.type
_entity_poly.pdbx_seq_one_letter_code
_entity_poly.pdbx_strand_id
1 'polypeptide(L)'
;NFYIFKSLVFQGVYSLIDHTVANMLIQLSKATLFQRRTVRELLWGYTDPMLKSTLGVFYPYNNTFDGPYSVFTGKDDITKVAYIDNWRGYPMQRSRGKILIYEDLKGITVYRYTLPDSTFASPTINPHNKCYCTNYEATKNCTMAGVLDIKTCTGSPVFISLPHFLHGSPDLLEVVDGLRPDDVEHKTFLDVEPTTGFTLRFAKRLQINMGYGPSKEIKILNQIKHNTLLPILWLNEVSITKYLCCSV
;
A
#
# COMPACT_ATOMS: atom_id res chain seq x y z
N ASN A 1 21.25 8.28 -2.77
CA ASN A 1 21.32 6.86 -3.22
C ASN A 1 20.75 6.00 -2.11
N PHE A 2 19.72 5.20 -2.39
CA PHE A 2 19.06 4.34 -1.39
C PHE A 2 19.48 2.89 -1.58
N TYR A 3 19.66 2.18 -0.46
CA TYR A 3 19.80 0.72 -0.45
C TYR A 3 18.40 0.13 -0.44
N ILE A 4 18.10 -0.71 -1.42
CA ILE A 4 16.78 -1.33 -1.60
C ILE A 4 16.99 -2.83 -1.60
N PHE A 5 16.10 -3.55 -0.95
CA PHE A 5 16.12 -5.01 -0.98
C PHE A 5 15.76 -5.51 -2.38
N LYS A 6 16.69 -6.22 -3.01
CA LYS A 6 16.59 -6.82 -4.36
C LYS A 6 15.56 -7.96 -4.43
N SER A 7 14.87 -8.29 -3.33
CA SER A 7 13.75 -9.26 -3.34
C SER A 7 12.59 -8.83 -4.24
N LEU A 8 12.45 -7.54 -4.58
CA LEU A 8 11.50 -7.07 -5.62
C LEU A 8 11.61 -7.92 -6.88
N VAL A 9 12.84 -8.31 -7.20
CA VAL A 9 13.18 -9.27 -8.24
C VAL A 9 12.89 -10.67 -7.73
N PHE A 10 13.55 -11.15 -6.67
CA PHE A 10 13.48 -12.57 -6.31
C PHE A 10 12.06 -13.11 -6.11
N GLN A 11 11.19 -12.47 -5.31
CA GLN A 11 9.84 -13.01 -5.11
C GLN A 11 8.83 -12.73 -6.23
N GLY A 12 9.00 -11.66 -7.02
CA GLY A 12 8.24 -11.45 -8.25
C GLY A 12 8.69 -12.35 -9.42
N VAL A 13 9.90 -12.92 -9.33
CA VAL A 13 10.48 -13.83 -10.32
C VAL A 13 10.10 -15.27 -10.10
N TYR A 14 9.89 -15.68 -8.85
CA TYR A 14 9.36 -17.01 -8.53
C TYR A 14 7.96 -17.25 -9.10
N SER A 15 7.16 -16.20 -9.34
CA SER A 15 5.87 -16.37 -10.03
C SER A 15 6.01 -16.52 -11.54
N LEU A 16 7.17 -16.20 -12.12
CA LEU A 16 7.42 -16.18 -13.56
C LEU A 16 8.39 -17.27 -14.05
N ILE A 17 9.29 -17.76 -13.18
CA ILE A 17 10.37 -18.69 -13.54
C ILE A 17 10.54 -19.73 -12.42
N ASP A 18 10.87 -20.96 -12.80
CA ASP A 18 11.18 -22.06 -11.88
C ASP A 18 12.22 -21.67 -10.81
N HIS A 19 12.01 -22.14 -9.58
CA HIS A 19 12.82 -21.81 -8.41
C HIS A 19 14.30 -22.18 -8.56
N THR A 20 14.62 -23.28 -9.26
CA THR A 20 16.00 -23.72 -9.48
C THR A 20 16.71 -22.83 -10.51
N VAL A 21 16.01 -22.44 -11.57
CA VAL A 21 16.50 -21.52 -12.61
C VAL A 21 16.74 -20.14 -12.01
N ALA A 22 15.80 -19.66 -11.19
CA ALA A 22 15.96 -18.41 -10.46
C ALA A 22 17.22 -18.44 -9.57
N ASN A 23 17.42 -19.49 -8.75
CA ASN A 23 18.62 -19.60 -7.93
C ASN A 23 19.91 -19.65 -8.78
N MET A 24 19.92 -20.34 -9.92
CA MET A 24 21.06 -20.36 -10.84
C MET A 24 21.39 -18.96 -11.37
N LEU A 25 20.40 -18.21 -11.82
CA LEU A 25 20.57 -16.83 -12.31
C LEU A 25 21.06 -15.88 -11.19
N ILE A 26 20.59 -16.06 -9.96
CA ILE A 26 21.04 -15.29 -8.78
C ILE A 26 22.53 -15.51 -8.54
N GLN A 27 22.96 -16.78 -8.57
CA GLN A 27 24.36 -17.14 -8.35
C GLN A 27 25.25 -16.63 -9.49
N LEU A 28 24.83 -16.79 -10.75
CA LEU A 28 25.58 -16.34 -11.92
C LEU A 28 25.74 -14.82 -11.97
N SER A 29 24.71 -14.08 -11.58
CA SER A 29 24.73 -12.61 -11.57
C SER A 29 25.48 -12.01 -10.37
N LYS A 30 25.98 -12.84 -9.43
CA LYS A 30 26.56 -12.41 -8.14
C LYS A 30 25.65 -11.40 -7.42
N ALA A 31 24.35 -11.59 -7.54
CA ALA A 31 23.38 -10.65 -7.02
C ALA A 31 23.39 -10.64 -5.47
N THR A 32 23.48 -9.46 -4.88
CA THR A 32 23.28 -9.25 -3.45
C THR A 32 21.81 -9.06 -3.12
N LEU A 33 21.46 -9.34 -1.87
CA LEU A 33 20.10 -9.17 -1.35
C LEU A 33 19.66 -7.71 -1.32
N PHE A 34 20.61 -6.78 -1.26
CA PHE A 34 20.39 -5.35 -1.38
C PHE A 34 21.02 -4.81 -2.67
N GLN A 35 20.37 -3.86 -3.30
CA GLN A 35 20.84 -3.13 -4.47
C GLN A 35 20.81 -1.63 -4.21
N ARG A 36 21.70 -0.89 -4.86
CA ARG A 36 21.71 0.57 -4.82
C ARG A 36 21.05 1.09 -6.09
N ARG A 37 19.98 1.87 -5.96
CA ARG A 37 19.30 2.53 -7.09
C ARG A 37 19.06 4.00 -6.78
N THR A 38 18.85 4.77 -7.85
CA THR A 38 18.32 6.13 -7.76
C THR A 38 16.83 6.10 -7.42
N VAL A 39 16.31 7.19 -6.86
CA VAL A 39 14.87 7.34 -6.59
C VAL A 39 14.05 7.20 -7.86
N ARG A 40 14.56 7.75 -8.98
CA ARG A 40 13.91 7.66 -10.29
C ARG A 40 13.75 6.22 -10.75
N GLU A 41 14.82 5.42 -10.68
CA GLU A 41 14.79 4.01 -11.05
C GLU A 41 13.82 3.20 -10.17
N LEU A 42 13.84 3.42 -8.86
CA LEU A 42 12.97 2.70 -7.92
C LEU A 42 11.48 2.99 -8.19
N LEU A 43 11.12 4.27 -8.34
CA LEU A 43 9.72 4.66 -8.49
C LEU A 43 9.18 4.33 -9.87
N TRP A 44 9.93 4.67 -10.92
CA TRP A 44 9.40 4.74 -12.28
C TRP A 44 9.88 3.63 -13.21
N GLY A 45 10.89 2.85 -12.80
CA GLY A 45 11.35 1.72 -13.59
C GLY A 45 12.86 1.70 -13.79
N TYR A 46 13.43 0.50 -13.70
CA TYR A 46 14.74 0.17 -14.25
C TYR A 46 14.68 -1.20 -14.93
N THR A 47 15.51 -1.42 -15.96
CA THR A 47 15.64 -2.74 -16.57
C THR A 47 16.44 -3.65 -15.64
N ASP A 48 15.82 -4.70 -15.15
CA ASP A 48 16.50 -5.66 -14.31
C ASP A 48 17.45 -6.55 -15.13
N PRO A 49 18.74 -6.64 -14.78
CA PRO A 49 19.72 -7.39 -15.56
C PRO A 49 19.47 -8.90 -15.56
N MET A 50 18.73 -9.44 -14.58
CA MET A 50 18.40 -10.87 -14.52
C MET A 50 17.15 -11.18 -15.33
N LEU A 51 16.11 -10.34 -15.22
CA LEU A 51 14.84 -10.59 -15.89
C LEU A 51 14.72 -10.01 -17.28
N LYS A 52 15.60 -9.05 -17.62
CA LYS A 52 15.48 -8.26 -18.84
C LYS A 52 14.11 -7.57 -18.97
N SER A 53 13.40 -7.40 -17.86
CA SER A 53 12.12 -6.71 -17.76
C SER A 53 12.24 -5.45 -16.92
N THR A 54 11.31 -4.51 -17.10
CA THR A 54 11.30 -3.25 -16.33
C THR A 54 10.57 -3.47 -15.01
N LEU A 55 11.24 -3.12 -13.91
CA LEU A 55 10.70 -3.17 -12.56
C LEU A 55 10.68 -1.79 -11.94
N GLY A 56 9.59 -1.43 -11.28
CA GLY A 56 9.45 -0.19 -10.52
C GLY A 56 8.22 -0.25 -9.63
N VAL A 57 8.22 0.52 -8.54
CA VAL A 57 7.12 0.52 -7.56
C VAL A 57 5.81 0.98 -8.21
N PHE A 58 5.88 1.98 -9.10
CA PHE A 58 4.71 2.51 -9.81
C PHE A 58 4.72 2.16 -11.30
N TYR A 59 5.65 1.34 -11.77
CA TYR A 59 5.73 1.05 -13.20
C TYR A 59 4.64 0.05 -13.65
N PRO A 60 3.93 0.32 -14.76
CA PRO A 60 3.85 1.58 -15.51
C PRO A 60 2.87 2.58 -14.86
N TYR A 61 3.23 3.87 -14.85
CA TYR A 61 2.39 4.94 -14.28
C TYR A 61 2.02 6.00 -15.30
N ASN A 62 3.03 6.61 -15.94
CA ASN A 62 2.78 7.71 -16.84
C ASN A 62 2.10 7.22 -18.12
N ASN A 63 1.13 8.00 -18.59
CA ASN A 63 0.31 7.71 -19.78
C ASN A 63 -0.58 6.47 -19.63
N THR A 64 -0.92 6.07 -18.40
CA THR A 64 -1.91 5.01 -18.12
C THR A 64 -3.14 5.60 -17.44
N PHE A 65 -4.22 4.81 -17.35
CA PHE A 65 -5.41 5.13 -16.58
C PHE A 65 -5.90 3.87 -15.86
N ASP A 66 -6.45 4.01 -14.64
CA ASP A 66 -6.88 2.86 -13.82
C ASP A 66 -8.25 2.28 -14.26
N GLY A 67 -9.07 3.10 -14.89
CA GLY A 67 -10.45 2.77 -15.28
C GLY A 67 -10.60 1.72 -16.41
N PRO A 68 -11.80 1.62 -17.00
CA PRO A 68 -12.95 2.51 -16.82
C PRO A 68 -13.70 2.32 -15.49
N TYR A 69 -14.36 3.39 -15.04
CA TYR A 69 -15.29 3.40 -13.90
C TYR A 69 -16.68 3.82 -14.37
N SER A 70 -17.72 3.15 -13.87
CA SER A 70 -19.09 3.65 -13.91
C SER A 70 -19.44 4.26 -12.57
N VAL A 71 -19.92 5.50 -12.59
CA VAL A 71 -20.19 6.29 -11.39
C VAL A 71 -21.61 6.83 -11.45
N PHE A 72 -22.33 6.78 -10.33
CA PHE A 72 -23.66 7.35 -10.23
C PHE A 72 -23.60 8.88 -10.29
N THR A 73 -24.40 9.47 -11.17
CA THR A 73 -24.47 10.93 -11.35
C THR A 73 -25.24 11.64 -10.23
N GLY A 74 -26.03 10.88 -9.45
CA GLY A 74 -26.92 11.44 -8.44
C GLY A 74 -28.22 12.05 -8.97
N LYS A 75 -28.49 11.96 -10.29
CA LYS A 75 -29.69 12.54 -10.91
C LYS A 75 -30.99 11.99 -10.32
N ASP A 76 -31.07 10.67 -10.12
CA ASP A 76 -32.28 10.01 -9.61
C ASP A 76 -32.30 9.90 -8.08
N ASP A 77 -31.11 9.85 -7.46
CA ASP A 77 -30.92 9.74 -6.01
C ASP A 77 -29.61 10.40 -5.62
N ILE A 78 -29.71 11.59 -5.01
CA ILE A 78 -28.53 12.39 -4.61
C ILE A 78 -27.67 11.65 -3.57
N THR A 79 -28.24 10.73 -2.79
CA THR A 79 -27.47 9.96 -1.79
C THR A 79 -26.46 9.01 -2.40
N LYS A 80 -26.53 8.78 -3.71
CA LYS A 80 -25.61 7.93 -4.48
C LYS A 80 -24.60 8.71 -5.33
N VAL A 81 -24.66 10.05 -5.33
CA VAL A 81 -23.77 10.86 -6.16
C VAL A 81 -22.30 10.48 -5.94
N ALA A 82 -21.54 10.35 -7.03
CA ALA A 82 -20.13 9.99 -7.04
C ALA A 82 -19.79 8.59 -6.48
N TYR A 83 -20.76 7.75 -6.11
CA TYR A 83 -20.49 6.35 -5.80
C TYR A 83 -20.11 5.57 -7.06
N ILE A 84 -19.02 4.80 -6.96
CA ILE A 84 -18.60 3.89 -8.02
C ILE A 84 -19.54 2.68 -7.99
N ASP A 85 -20.23 2.47 -9.11
CA ASP A 85 -21.06 1.29 -9.34
C ASP A 85 -20.17 0.09 -9.68
N ASN A 86 -19.34 0.25 -10.72
CA ASN A 86 -18.42 -0.77 -11.17
C ASN A 86 -17.07 -0.20 -11.61
N TRP A 87 -16.04 -1.01 -11.46
CA TRP A 87 -14.69 -0.80 -11.97
C TRP A 87 -14.33 -1.97 -12.88
N ARG A 88 -14.02 -1.68 -14.15
CA ARG A 88 -13.72 -2.71 -15.17
C ARG A 88 -14.77 -3.83 -15.25
N GLY A 89 -16.06 -3.49 -15.06
CA GLY A 89 -17.17 -4.44 -15.07
C GLY A 89 -17.40 -5.20 -13.76
N TYR A 90 -16.57 -4.99 -12.73
CA TYR A 90 -16.76 -5.61 -11.42
C TYR A 90 -17.44 -4.64 -10.44
N PRO A 91 -18.46 -5.09 -9.69
CA PRO A 91 -19.12 -4.26 -8.70
C PRO A 91 -18.17 -3.94 -7.55
N MET A 92 -18.19 -2.68 -7.08
CA MET A 92 -17.31 -2.26 -5.98
C MET A 92 -17.95 -2.47 -4.60
N GLN A 93 -17.13 -2.95 -3.66
CA GLN A 93 -17.51 -3.02 -2.24
C GLN A 93 -17.36 -1.66 -1.57
N ARG A 94 -18.31 -1.32 -0.70
CA ARG A 94 -18.36 -0.02 -0.03
C ARG A 94 -17.92 -0.16 1.42
N SER A 95 -17.07 0.76 1.86
CA SER A 95 -16.70 0.91 3.26
C SER A 95 -17.04 2.33 3.73
N ARG A 96 -17.48 2.47 4.98
CA ARG A 96 -17.72 3.78 5.59
C ARG A 96 -16.49 4.19 6.39
N GLY A 97 -16.05 5.44 6.19
CA GLY A 97 -15.06 6.07 7.07
C GLY A 97 -15.64 6.36 8.46
N LYS A 98 -14.76 6.63 9.42
CA LYS A 98 -15.15 7.06 10.78
C LYS A 98 -15.00 8.57 10.88
N ILE A 99 -16.06 9.26 11.29
CA ILE A 99 -16.02 10.69 11.64
C ILE A 99 -15.34 10.81 12.99
N LEU A 100 -14.36 11.70 13.09
CA LEU A 100 -13.65 11.95 14.35
C LEU A 100 -14.00 13.30 14.98
N ILE A 101 -14.00 14.39 14.19
CA ILE A 101 -14.06 15.75 14.72
C ILE A 101 -14.67 16.75 13.71
N TYR A 102 -15.16 17.87 14.25
CA TYR A 102 -15.49 19.08 13.52
C TYR A 102 -14.24 19.98 13.46
N GLU A 103 -13.88 20.48 12.28
CA GLU A 103 -12.83 21.49 12.13
C GLU A 103 -13.34 22.72 11.38
N ASP A 104 -12.77 23.88 11.71
CA ASP A 104 -12.89 25.07 10.88
C ASP A 104 -11.70 25.16 9.91
N LEU A 105 -11.99 25.01 8.62
CA LEU A 105 -11.01 25.14 7.55
C LEU A 105 -11.19 26.49 6.86
N LYS A 106 -10.53 27.53 7.38
CA LYS A 106 -10.59 28.90 6.84
C LYS A 106 -12.02 29.46 6.79
N GLY A 107 -12.81 29.26 7.86
CA GLY A 107 -14.20 29.70 7.94
C GLY A 107 -15.22 28.73 7.32
N ILE A 108 -14.80 27.54 6.89
CA ILE A 108 -15.67 26.47 6.40
C ILE A 108 -15.66 25.32 7.39
N THR A 109 -16.83 25.00 7.95
CA THR A 109 -17.00 23.82 8.81
C THR A 109 -16.82 22.54 7.98
N VAL A 110 -15.92 21.67 8.41
CA VAL A 110 -15.64 20.37 7.77
C VAL A 110 -15.66 19.24 8.80
N TYR A 111 -15.99 18.04 8.32
CA TYR A 111 -15.90 16.80 9.08
C TYR A 111 -14.63 16.06 8.70
N ARG A 112 -13.80 15.76 9.71
CA ARG A 112 -12.63 14.92 9.51
C ARG A 112 -13.01 13.44 9.57
N TYR A 113 -12.81 12.76 8.45
CA TYR A 113 -12.86 11.32 8.33
C TYR A 113 -11.45 10.75 8.37
N THR A 114 -11.27 9.66 9.11
CA THR A 114 -10.03 8.89 9.08
C THR A 114 -10.33 7.42 8.80
N LEU A 115 -9.27 6.68 8.48
CA LEU A 115 -9.33 5.22 8.51
C LEU A 115 -9.54 4.77 9.96
N PRO A 116 -10.56 3.95 10.25
CA PRO A 116 -10.70 3.29 11.55
C PRO A 116 -9.53 2.32 11.81
N ASP A 117 -9.13 2.19 13.06
CA ASP A 117 -8.08 1.22 13.47
C ASP A 117 -8.48 -0.23 13.12
N SER A 118 -9.78 -0.51 13.03
CA SER A 118 -10.31 -1.81 12.59
C SER A 118 -10.06 -2.13 11.12
N THR A 119 -9.70 -1.15 10.28
CA THR A 119 -9.43 -1.35 8.85
C THR A 119 -8.25 -2.26 8.60
N PHE A 120 -7.14 -2.08 9.34
CA PHE A 120 -5.94 -2.93 9.23
C PHE A 120 -5.79 -3.90 10.42
N ALA A 121 -6.79 -4.00 11.29
CA ALA A 121 -6.75 -4.93 12.42
C ALA A 121 -6.73 -6.38 11.95
N SER A 122 -6.12 -7.26 12.75
CA SER A 122 -6.12 -8.70 12.50
C SER A 122 -7.55 -9.28 12.53
N PRO A 123 -7.80 -10.39 11.83
CA PRO A 123 -9.06 -11.14 11.93
C PRO A 123 -9.47 -11.56 13.35
N THR A 124 -8.53 -11.65 14.28
CA THR A 124 -8.82 -11.92 15.69
C THR A 124 -9.52 -10.76 16.40
N ILE A 125 -9.23 -9.52 15.97
CA ILE A 125 -9.83 -8.29 16.50
C ILE A 125 -11.04 -7.88 15.65
N ASN A 126 -10.92 -7.95 14.33
CA ASN A 126 -11.99 -7.67 13.38
C ASN A 126 -12.24 -8.87 12.47
N PRO A 127 -13.20 -9.76 12.80
CA PRO A 127 -13.49 -10.97 12.03
C PRO A 127 -13.83 -10.72 10.54
N HIS A 128 -14.33 -9.53 10.19
CA HIS A 128 -14.60 -9.16 8.80
C HIS A 128 -13.34 -9.11 7.94
N ASN A 129 -12.16 -8.91 8.54
CA ASN A 129 -10.90 -8.86 7.81
C ASN A 129 -10.36 -10.24 7.43
N LYS A 130 -11.04 -11.34 7.80
CA LYS A 130 -10.61 -12.70 7.48
C LYS A 130 -10.41 -12.93 5.98
N CYS A 131 -11.21 -12.29 5.13
CA CYS A 131 -11.08 -12.40 3.67
C CYS A 131 -9.82 -11.73 3.11
N TYR A 132 -9.22 -10.78 3.83
CA TYR A 132 -7.99 -10.10 3.44
C TYR A 132 -6.73 -10.85 3.88
N CYS A 133 -6.86 -11.90 4.70
CA CYS A 133 -5.73 -12.73 5.07
C CYS A 133 -5.45 -13.81 4.02
N THR A 134 -4.57 -13.49 3.07
CA THR A 134 -4.16 -14.41 2.00
C THR A 134 -2.89 -15.19 2.32
N ASN A 135 -2.03 -14.67 3.20
CA ASN A 135 -0.72 -15.27 3.50
C ASN A 135 -0.58 -15.61 4.99
N TYR A 136 -0.96 -16.83 5.35
CA TYR A 136 -0.93 -17.32 6.73
C TYR A 136 0.49 -17.39 7.32
N GLU A 137 1.50 -17.70 6.50
CA GLU A 137 2.88 -17.84 6.99
C GLU A 137 3.52 -16.48 7.28
N ALA A 138 3.31 -15.49 6.43
CA ALA A 138 3.85 -14.14 6.62
C ALA A 138 3.13 -13.38 7.75
N THR A 139 1.83 -13.64 7.95
CA THR A 139 0.99 -12.94 8.92
C THR A 139 0.79 -13.69 10.24
N LYS A 140 1.63 -14.70 10.51
CA LYS A 140 1.57 -15.54 11.73
C LYS A 140 0.15 -16.10 11.98
N ASN A 141 -0.38 -16.85 11.02
CA ASN A 141 -1.74 -17.40 11.04
C ASN A 141 -2.82 -16.30 11.16
N CYS A 142 -2.67 -15.21 10.41
CA CYS A 142 -3.59 -14.06 10.41
C CYS A 142 -3.73 -13.37 11.78
N THR A 143 -2.69 -13.40 12.61
CA THR A 143 -2.70 -12.70 13.91
C THR A 143 -2.02 -11.34 13.84
N MET A 144 -1.19 -11.12 12.82
CA MET A 144 -0.52 -9.85 12.57
C MET A 144 -1.52 -8.77 12.09
N ALA A 145 -1.43 -7.59 12.69
CA ALA A 145 -2.23 -6.40 12.38
C ALA A 145 -1.37 -5.30 11.74
N GLY A 146 -2.03 -4.33 11.09
CA GLY A 146 -1.42 -3.13 10.49
C GLY A 146 -0.93 -3.31 9.06
N VAL A 147 -1.17 -4.48 8.44
CA VAL A 147 -0.68 -4.81 7.10
C VAL A 147 -1.76 -5.49 6.26
N LEU A 148 -1.75 -5.20 4.96
CA LEU A 148 -2.66 -5.79 3.98
C LEU A 148 -1.84 -6.39 2.83
N ASP A 149 -1.97 -7.68 2.58
CA ASP A 149 -1.35 -8.36 1.45
C ASP A 149 -2.09 -8.01 0.15
N ILE A 150 -1.37 -7.47 -0.83
CA ILE A 150 -1.90 -7.10 -2.16
C ILE A 150 -1.25 -7.92 -3.28
N LYS A 151 -0.75 -9.12 -2.97
CA LYS A 151 -0.17 -10.04 -3.94
C LYS A 151 -1.12 -10.37 -5.08
N THR A 152 -2.41 -10.53 -4.82
CA THR A 152 -3.41 -10.81 -5.85
C THR A 152 -3.52 -9.68 -6.88
N CYS A 153 -3.24 -8.43 -6.48
CA CYS A 153 -3.30 -7.26 -7.37
C CYS A 153 -1.99 -7.03 -8.13
N THR A 154 -0.85 -7.35 -7.51
CA THR A 154 0.49 -7.00 -8.01
C THR A 154 1.28 -8.18 -8.56
N GLY A 155 0.85 -9.41 -8.31
CA GLY A 155 1.59 -10.64 -8.62
C GLY A 155 2.83 -10.87 -7.75
N SER A 156 3.14 -9.95 -6.83
CA SER A 156 4.35 -9.93 -6.01
C SER A 156 3.96 -9.80 -4.52
N PRO A 157 4.78 -10.25 -3.57
CA PRO A 157 4.45 -10.23 -2.14
C PRO A 157 4.63 -8.84 -1.52
N VAL A 158 3.82 -7.92 -2.02
CA VAL A 158 3.75 -6.53 -1.58
C VAL A 158 2.66 -6.41 -0.52
N PHE A 159 2.98 -5.72 0.56
CA PHE A 159 2.08 -5.44 1.67
C PHE A 159 1.92 -3.93 1.83
N ILE A 160 0.68 -3.47 1.97
CA ILE A 160 0.38 -2.07 2.27
C ILE A 160 0.15 -1.92 3.78
N SER A 161 0.70 -0.85 4.35
CA SER A 161 0.46 -0.46 5.75
C SER A 161 0.29 1.05 5.86
N LEU A 162 0.00 1.53 7.07
CA LEU A 162 0.25 2.94 7.41
C LEU A 162 1.77 3.17 7.58
N PRO A 163 2.24 4.43 7.42
CA PRO A 163 3.65 4.75 7.61
C PRO A 163 4.18 4.36 8.98
N HIS A 164 5.42 3.90 9.02
CA HIS A 164 6.10 3.40 10.21
C HIS A 164 5.33 2.29 10.94
N PHE A 165 4.49 1.54 10.21
CA PHE A 165 3.57 0.54 10.75
C PHE A 165 2.67 1.08 11.87
N LEU A 166 2.17 2.31 11.72
CA LEU A 166 1.18 2.87 12.63
C LEU A 166 -0.01 1.90 12.80
N HIS A 167 -0.34 1.60 14.07
CA HIS A 167 -1.36 0.62 14.50
C HIS A 167 -1.08 -0.84 14.13
N GLY A 168 0.16 -1.16 13.73
CA GLY A 168 0.59 -2.52 13.45
C GLY A 168 1.01 -3.31 14.69
N SER A 169 1.17 -4.62 14.50
CA SER A 169 1.69 -5.51 15.54
C SER A 169 3.11 -5.12 15.95
N PRO A 170 3.50 -5.29 17.24
CA PRO A 170 4.83 -4.93 17.75
C PRO A 170 5.98 -5.57 16.96
N ASP A 171 5.80 -6.82 16.55
CA ASP A 171 6.79 -7.57 15.76
C ASP A 171 7.24 -6.86 14.46
N LEU A 172 6.41 -5.96 13.92
CA LEU A 172 6.74 -5.20 12.70
C LEU A 172 7.77 -4.09 12.97
N LEU A 173 7.80 -3.58 14.20
CA LEU A 173 8.71 -2.50 14.61
C LEU A 173 10.10 -3.03 14.96
N GLU A 174 10.20 -4.31 15.35
CA GLU A 174 11.47 -4.96 15.71
C GLU A 174 12.34 -5.33 14.50
N VAL A 175 11.80 -5.24 13.28
CA VAL A 175 12.48 -5.65 12.05
C VAL A 175 13.52 -4.62 11.59
N VAL A 176 13.21 -3.32 11.77
CA VAL A 176 14.02 -2.22 11.24
C VAL A 176 14.18 -1.15 12.29
N ASP A 177 15.43 -0.84 12.63
CA ASP A 177 15.76 0.29 13.48
C ASP A 177 15.38 1.62 12.81
N GLY A 178 14.76 2.51 13.57
CA GLY A 178 14.37 3.86 13.10
C GLY A 178 12.88 4.02 12.78
N LEU A 179 12.07 2.98 12.96
CA LEU A 179 10.61 3.09 12.85
C LEU A 179 10.03 3.82 14.07
N ARG A 180 9.25 4.89 13.83
CA ARG A 180 8.60 5.69 14.87
C ARG A 180 7.17 6.01 14.43
N PRO A 181 6.19 5.14 14.70
CA PRO A 181 4.79 5.43 14.40
C PRO A 181 4.32 6.64 15.21
N ASP A 182 3.53 7.50 14.57
CA ASP A 182 3.02 8.75 15.15
C ASP A 182 1.66 9.05 14.53
N ASP A 183 0.65 9.25 15.36
CA ASP A 183 -0.72 9.43 14.88
C ASP A 183 -0.91 10.75 14.11
N VAL A 184 -0.17 11.81 14.42
CA VAL A 184 -0.30 13.11 13.75
C VAL A 184 0.37 13.09 12.37
N GLU A 185 1.56 12.50 12.29
CA GLU A 185 2.36 12.44 11.07
C GLU A 185 1.94 11.31 10.12
N HIS A 186 1.39 10.21 10.64
CA HIS A 186 1.19 8.98 9.85
C HIS A 186 -0.27 8.57 9.62
N LYS A 187 -1.26 9.26 10.22
CA LYS A 187 -2.67 9.01 9.89
C LYS A 187 -3.07 9.49 8.50
N THR A 188 -3.96 8.74 7.86
CA THR A 188 -4.69 9.18 6.67
C THR A 188 -6.00 9.87 7.08
N PHE A 189 -6.31 11.01 6.48
CA PHE A 189 -7.55 11.74 6.73
C PHE A 189 -8.11 12.43 5.49
N LEU A 190 -9.43 12.66 5.51
CA LEU A 190 -10.16 13.50 4.58
C LEU A 190 -11.02 14.49 5.36
N ASP A 191 -10.94 15.77 5.02
CA ASP A 191 -11.78 16.82 5.57
C ASP A 191 -12.86 17.16 4.53
N VAL A 192 -14.11 16.85 4.86
CA VAL A 192 -15.24 16.90 3.95
C VAL A 192 -16.24 17.95 4.42
N GLU A 193 -16.65 18.86 3.53
CA GLU A 193 -17.70 19.82 3.84
C GLU A 193 -19.07 19.11 3.86
N PRO A 194 -19.85 19.22 4.94
CA PRO A 194 -21.01 18.36 5.17
C PRO A 194 -22.19 18.61 4.23
N THR A 195 -22.32 19.81 3.66
CA THR A 195 -23.48 20.19 2.81
C THR A 195 -23.31 19.69 1.38
N THR A 196 -22.15 19.95 0.79
CA THR A 196 -21.80 19.59 -0.60
C THR A 196 -21.20 18.20 -0.71
N GLY A 197 -20.63 17.67 0.38
CA GLY A 197 -19.88 16.41 0.37
C GLY A 197 -18.49 16.51 -0.28
N PHE A 198 -18.03 17.71 -0.64
CA PHE A 198 -16.73 17.89 -1.26
C PHE A 198 -15.59 17.76 -0.25
N THR A 199 -14.54 17.03 -0.64
CA THR A 199 -13.30 16.95 0.13
C THR A 199 -12.47 18.21 -0.10
N LEU A 200 -12.27 19.02 0.94
CA LEU A 200 -11.55 20.30 0.86
C LEU A 200 -10.06 20.16 1.18
N ARG A 201 -9.71 19.19 2.02
CA ARG A 201 -8.32 18.87 2.38
C ARG A 201 -8.21 17.38 2.63
N PHE A 202 -7.15 16.75 2.17
CA PHE A 202 -6.85 15.36 2.53
C PHE A 202 -5.35 15.13 2.61
N ALA A 203 -4.99 14.10 3.39
CA ALA A 203 -3.67 13.50 3.35
C ALA A 203 -3.85 11.98 3.30
N LYS A 204 -3.47 11.37 2.18
CA LYS A 204 -3.44 9.93 1.98
C LYS A 204 -2.02 9.45 2.21
N ARG A 205 -1.83 8.71 3.29
CA ARG A 205 -0.53 8.24 3.76
C ARG A 205 -0.51 6.73 3.79
N LEU A 206 0.33 6.14 2.94
CA LEU A 206 0.47 4.70 2.80
C LEU A 206 1.94 4.32 2.71
N GLN A 207 2.27 3.15 3.23
CA GLN A 207 3.58 2.55 3.17
C GLN A 207 3.54 1.26 2.37
N ILE A 208 4.54 1.10 1.52
CA ILE A 208 4.75 -0.07 0.68
C ILE A 208 5.84 -0.90 1.34
N ASN A 209 5.50 -2.14 1.65
CA ASN A 209 6.37 -3.10 2.28
C ASN A 209 6.51 -4.32 1.38
N MET A 210 7.63 -5.01 1.51
CA MET A 210 7.87 -6.25 0.79
C MET A 210 8.08 -7.40 1.76
N GLY A 211 7.32 -8.47 1.57
CA GLY A 211 7.55 -9.72 2.28
C GLY A 211 8.79 -10.44 1.77
N TYR A 212 9.50 -11.10 2.68
CA TYR A 212 10.54 -12.06 2.36
C TYR A 212 10.66 -13.08 3.49
N GLY A 213 11.25 -14.24 3.20
CA GLY A 213 11.28 -15.34 4.13
C GLY A 213 12.34 -16.39 3.84
N PRO A 214 12.47 -17.41 4.70
CA PRO A 214 13.35 -18.55 4.47
C PRO A 214 13.02 -19.24 3.14
N SER A 215 14.06 -19.66 2.42
CA SER A 215 13.92 -20.59 1.30
C SER A 215 15.03 -21.61 1.38
N LYS A 216 14.74 -22.86 0.99
CA LYS A 216 15.73 -23.95 0.91
C LYS A 216 16.46 -23.96 -0.43
N GLU A 217 15.84 -23.37 -1.46
CA GLU A 217 16.34 -23.38 -2.83
C GLU A 217 17.30 -22.21 -3.08
N ILE A 218 17.07 -21.09 -2.39
CA ILE A 218 17.77 -19.84 -2.65
C ILE A 218 18.83 -19.62 -1.59
N LYS A 219 20.08 -19.89 -1.96
CA LYS A 219 21.21 -19.83 -1.02
C LYS A 219 21.32 -18.49 -0.28
N ILE A 220 20.92 -17.38 -0.91
CA ILE A 220 20.95 -16.05 -0.28
C ILE A 220 19.88 -15.84 0.79
N LEU A 221 18.76 -16.57 0.73
CA LEU A 221 17.70 -16.52 1.73
C LEU A 221 17.82 -17.62 2.79
N ASN A 222 18.74 -18.58 2.64
CA ASN A 222 18.98 -19.65 3.61
C ASN A 222 19.32 -19.13 5.02
N GLN A 223 19.87 -17.92 5.13
CA GLN A 223 20.23 -17.29 6.40
C GLN A 223 19.05 -16.63 7.11
N ILE A 224 17.93 -16.46 6.42
CA ILE A 224 16.72 -15.81 6.93
C ILE A 224 15.91 -16.86 7.67
N LYS A 225 15.64 -16.64 8.97
CA LYS A 225 14.97 -17.64 9.81
C LYS A 225 13.45 -17.48 9.86
N HIS A 226 12.95 -16.26 9.65
CA HIS A 226 11.55 -15.92 9.83
C HIS A 226 11.03 -15.08 8.66
N ASN A 227 9.74 -15.25 8.35
CA ASN A 227 9.05 -14.35 7.43
C ASN A 227 9.00 -12.95 8.01
N THR A 228 9.39 -11.98 7.20
CA THR A 228 9.64 -10.61 7.63
C THR A 228 9.12 -9.65 6.57
N LEU A 229 8.63 -8.48 7.00
CA LEU A 229 8.16 -7.43 6.11
C LEU A 229 9.14 -6.26 6.13
N LEU A 230 9.74 -5.96 4.98
CA LEU A 230 10.65 -4.82 4.86
C LEU A 230 9.90 -3.58 4.36
N PRO A 231 9.90 -2.46 5.10
CA PRO A 231 9.40 -1.20 4.58
C PRO A 231 10.32 -0.68 3.47
N ILE A 232 9.76 -0.44 2.28
CA ILE A 232 10.51 0.06 1.12
C ILE A 232 10.44 1.59 1.06
N LEU A 233 9.23 2.13 1.11
CA LEU A 233 8.95 3.56 1.12
C LEU A 233 7.55 3.84 1.64
N TRP A 234 7.31 5.08 2.07
CA TRP A 234 5.98 5.58 2.34
C TRP A 234 5.75 6.90 1.60
N LEU A 235 4.48 7.23 1.38
CA LEU A 235 4.06 8.35 0.55
C LEU A 235 3.06 9.19 1.30
N ASN A 236 3.08 10.49 1.02
CA ASN A 236 2.13 11.46 1.52
C ASN A 236 1.52 12.20 0.34
N GLU A 237 0.38 11.71 -0.15
CA GLU A 237 -0.40 12.38 -1.18
C GLU A 237 -1.35 13.37 -0.51
N VAL A 238 -1.11 14.67 -0.72
CA VAL A 238 -1.85 15.75 -0.06
C VAL A 238 -2.53 16.64 -1.08
N SER A 239 -3.72 17.13 -0.73
CA SER A 239 -4.39 18.19 -1.47
C SER A 239 -5.08 19.15 -0.53
N ILE A 240 -5.14 20.41 -0.96
CA ILE A 240 -5.93 21.45 -0.32
C ILE A 240 -6.58 22.31 -1.40
N THR A 241 -7.90 22.39 -1.35
CA THR A 241 -8.68 23.22 -2.27
C THR A 241 -8.57 24.68 -1.81
N LYS A 242 -7.82 25.49 -2.58
CA LYS A 242 -7.52 26.89 -2.20
C LYS A 242 -8.53 27.92 -2.73
N TYR A 243 -9.25 27.62 -3.80
CA TYR A 243 -10.12 28.58 -4.49
C TYR A 243 -11.48 27.95 -4.81
N LEU A 244 -12.41 27.99 -3.87
CA LEU A 244 -13.83 27.70 -4.14
C LEU A 244 -14.69 28.98 -4.17
N CYS A 245 -14.17 30.12 -3.70
CA CYS A 245 -14.81 31.41 -3.88
C CYS A 245 -14.35 32.03 -5.20
N CYS A 246 -15.03 31.73 -6.30
CA CYS A 246 -15.26 32.77 -7.29
C CYS A 246 -16.26 33.73 -6.66
N SER A 247 -15.80 34.94 -6.32
CA SER A 247 -16.70 36.06 -6.01
C SER A 247 -17.54 36.32 -7.25
N VAL A 248 -18.85 36.06 -7.17
CA VAL A 248 -19.84 36.57 -8.12
C VAL A 248 -20.51 37.76 -7.48
#